data_AF-A0A6G1CDR4-F1
#
_entry.id   AF-A0A6G1CDR4-F1
#
_cell.length_a   1.000
_cell.length_b   1.000
_cell.length_c   1.000
_cell.angle_alpha   90.00
_cell.angle_beta   90.00
_cell.angle_gamma   90.00
#
_symmetry.space_group_name_H-M   'P 1'
#
loop_
_entity.id
_entity.type
_entity.pdbx_description
1 polymer ?
#
loop_
_entity_poly.entity_id
_entity_poly.type
_entity_poly.pdbx_seq_one_letter_code
_entity_poly.pdbx_strand_id
1 'polypeptide(L)'
;MALLATATPPCGLLLTARASASSPGCFLRAPRSRALRRAMAASGADAAASGGSAPPSLLVFSGGTAFNGVVEELKKVTTRVAHVLPVSDDGGSTAEIVRVLGGPAVGDIRSRCLRLSDESTSEALSVRTLLGHRLPLDPSEAKLEWYQIVEGEHALWDGVSQPYRETIRAFLVYFHNEILRRSAEMFCFTNGSIGNFFFAGARIFFQSLDAAIFLFSRVSQIPAESLVLPVISTNDRLTLGCELWVMSPSNFLVAQYKNQWLHFRTALSDMPLCCFHVFIYFAISMIILLVPLLLRKLSRYYELTFIIVTCF
;
A
#
# COMPACT_ATOMS: atom_id res chain seq x y z
N MET A 1 -6.17 -66.20 2.82
CA MET A 1 -7.63 -66.32 3.03
C MET A 1 -8.18 -64.91 3.17
N ALA A 2 -8.51 -64.19 2.12
CA ALA A 2 -9.59 -64.39 1.14
C ALA A 2 -10.99 -64.40 1.79
N LEU A 3 -11.66 -63.24 1.74
CA LEU A 3 -13.10 -63.19 1.47
C LEU A 3 -13.37 -61.94 0.60
N LEU A 4 -13.85 -62.20 -0.61
CA LEU A 4 -14.35 -61.25 -1.61
C LEU A 4 -15.82 -60.89 -1.32
N ALA A 5 -16.23 -59.68 -1.71
CA ALA A 5 -17.54 -59.36 -2.31
C ALA A 5 -17.50 -57.92 -2.90
N THR A 6 -17.21 -57.76 -4.20
CA THR A 6 -18.13 -57.47 -5.34
C THR A 6 -18.68 -56.03 -5.44
N ALA A 7 -18.39 -55.41 -6.59
CA ALA A 7 -18.95 -54.16 -7.17
C ALA A 7 -20.46 -54.33 -7.51
N THR A 8 -21.33 -53.33 -7.74
CA THR A 8 -21.31 -52.09 -8.57
C THR A 8 -22.62 -51.28 -8.31
N PRO A 9 -22.80 -50.04 -8.85
CA PRO A 9 -23.59 -48.94 -8.24
C PRO A 9 -25.00 -48.74 -8.84
N PRO A 10 -25.72 -47.68 -8.41
CA PRO A 10 -26.43 -46.86 -9.40
C PRO A 10 -26.34 -45.34 -9.21
N CYS A 11 -26.47 -44.64 -10.36
CA CYS A 11 -27.05 -43.31 -10.59
C CYS A 11 -26.72 -42.16 -9.62
N GLY A 12 -26.06 -41.07 -10.01
CA GLY A 12 -26.33 -40.28 -11.21
C GLY A 12 -27.12 -39.02 -10.82
N LEU A 13 -26.43 -37.95 -10.42
CA LEU A 13 -26.97 -36.58 -10.45
C LEU A 13 -25.85 -35.59 -10.76
N LEU A 14 -25.60 -35.42 -12.06
CA LEU A 14 -24.82 -34.30 -12.61
C LEU A 14 -25.70 -33.04 -12.49
N LEU A 15 -25.38 -32.13 -11.57
CA LEU A 15 -25.93 -30.77 -11.62
C LEU A 15 -25.21 -30.00 -12.72
N THR A 16 -25.80 -29.97 -13.91
CA THR A 16 -25.40 -29.10 -15.01
C THR A 16 -25.90 -27.67 -14.73
N ALA A 17 -25.01 -26.79 -14.30
CA ALA A 17 -25.29 -25.36 -14.27
C ALA A 17 -25.40 -24.83 -15.72
N ARG A 18 -26.64 -24.66 -16.20
CA ARG A 18 -26.96 -23.97 -17.46
C ARG A 18 -26.64 -22.48 -17.29
N ALA A 19 -25.61 -22.01 -18.00
CA ALA A 19 -25.41 -20.59 -18.26
C ALA A 19 -26.42 -20.13 -19.33
N SER A 20 -27.35 -19.25 -18.95
CA SER A 20 -28.22 -18.54 -19.89
C SER A 20 -27.51 -17.30 -20.42
N ALA A 21 -27.43 -17.20 -21.74
CA ALA A 21 -26.86 -16.06 -22.47
C ALA A 21 -27.95 -15.05 -22.90
N SER A 22 -27.66 -13.75 -22.75
CA SER A 22 -28.15 -12.54 -23.45
C SER A 22 -28.05 -11.36 -22.45
N SER A 23 -27.51 -10.15 -22.71
CA SER A 23 -27.22 -9.38 -23.93
C SER A 23 -26.16 -8.27 -23.61
N PRO A 24 -25.69 -7.46 -24.59
CA PRO A 24 -24.27 -7.06 -24.71
C PRO A 24 -23.91 -5.74 -24.01
N GLY A 25 -22.77 -5.73 -23.32
CA GLY A 25 -22.09 -4.54 -22.83
C GLY A 25 -20.59 -4.65 -23.11
N CYS A 26 -20.03 -3.63 -23.75
CA CYS A 26 -18.67 -3.53 -24.27
C CYS A 26 -17.57 -4.06 -23.31
N PHE A 27 -17.05 -5.27 -23.57
CA PHE A 27 -15.84 -5.77 -22.91
C PHE A 27 -14.61 -5.24 -23.65
N LEU A 28 -14.06 -4.11 -23.17
CA LEU A 28 -12.64 -3.82 -23.36
C LEU A 28 -11.85 -4.92 -22.64
N ARG A 29 -11.30 -5.85 -23.41
CA ARG A 29 -10.49 -6.97 -22.92
C ARG A 29 -9.23 -6.41 -22.27
N ALA A 30 -9.19 -6.37 -20.95
CA ALA A 30 -8.01 -5.98 -20.18
C ALA A 30 -6.80 -6.86 -20.59
N PRO A 31 -5.59 -6.29 -20.72
CA PRO A 31 -4.41 -7.07 -21.09
C PRO A 31 -4.12 -8.11 -20.01
N ARG A 32 -3.72 -9.31 -20.42
CA ARG A 32 -3.26 -10.37 -19.51
C ARG A 32 -2.18 -9.83 -18.57
N SER A 33 -2.33 -10.08 -17.27
CA SER A 33 -1.49 -9.61 -16.15
C SER A 33 0.03 -9.70 -16.36
N ARG A 34 0.50 -10.59 -17.24
CA ARG A 34 1.92 -10.75 -17.58
C ARG A 34 2.46 -9.65 -18.51
N ALA A 35 1.63 -9.09 -19.37
CA ALA A 35 1.99 -7.97 -20.25
C ALA A 35 2.06 -6.65 -19.47
N LEU A 36 1.12 -6.42 -18.54
CA LEU A 36 1.13 -5.26 -17.64
C LEU A 36 2.34 -5.26 -16.70
N ARG A 37 2.69 -6.43 -16.13
CA ARG A 37 3.90 -6.59 -15.29
C ARG A 37 5.20 -6.33 -16.06
N ARG A 38 5.26 -6.71 -17.36
CA ARG A 38 6.41 -6.41 -18.23
C ARG A 38 6.44 -4.93 -18.61
N ALA A 39 5.29 -4.31 -18.89
CA ALA A 39 5.19 -2.89 -19.18
C ALA A 39 5.56 -2.02 -17.96
N MET A 40 5.25 -2.43 -16.73
CA MET A 40 5.63 -1.68 -15.52
C MET A 40 7.08 -1.91 -15.08
N ALA A 41 7.62 -3.12 -15.29
CA ALA A 41 9.05 -3.37 -15.13
C ALA A 41 9.89 -2.66 -16.21
N ALA A 42 9.34 -2.55 -17.42
CA ALA A 42 9.93 -1.76 -18.51
C ALA A 42 9.79 -0.27 -18.22
N SER A 43 8.65 0.25 -17.74
CA SER A 43 8.51 1.68 -17.45
C SER A 43 9.32 2.14 -16.23
N GLY A 44 9.66 1.25 -15.29
CA GLY A 44 10.66 1.55 -14.24
C GLY A 44 12.11 1.60 -14.74
N ALA A 45 12.39 1.03 -15.92
CA ALA A 45 13.69 1.07 -16.59
C ALA A 45 13.75 2.11 -17.73
N ASP A 46 12.62 2.37 -18.41
CA ASP A 46 12.49 3.29 -19.55
C ASP A 46 12.17 4.72 -19.10
N ALA A 47 11.55 4.93 -17.93
CA ALA A 47 11.45 6.27 -17.34
C ALA A 47 12.83 6.81 -16.90
N ALA A 48 13.82 5.93 -16.72
CA ALA A 48 15.22 6.32 -16.52
C ALA A 48 15.95 6.62 -17.84
N ALA A 49 15.35 6.32 -19.00
CA ALA A 49 16.00 6.46 -20.30
C ALA A 49 15.63 7.75 -21.06
N SER A 50 14.64 8.54 -20.60
CA SER A 50 14.18 9.75 -21.31
C SER A 50 14.35 11.06 -20.54
N GLY A 51 15.24 11.11 -19.55
CA GLY A 51 15.69 12.33 -18.90
C GLY A 51 16.89 11.99 -18.04
N GLY A 52 18.01 12.71 -18.19
CA GLY A 52 19.33 12.35 -17.64
C GLY A 52 19.47 12.44 -16.11
N SER A 53 18.51 11.95 -15.33
CA SER A 53 18.65 11.86 -13.88
C SER A 53 19.18 10.48 -13.49
N ALA A 54 20.28 10.50 -12.73
CA ALA A 54 20.93 9.29 -12.26
C ALA A 54 19.96 8.51 -11.35
N PRO A 55 19.98 7.17 -11.39
CA PRO A 55 19.09 6.35 -10.60
C PRO A 55 19.26 6.59 -9.09
N PRO A 56 18.26 6.18 -8.27
CA PRO A 56 18.36 6.30 -6.82
C PRO A 56 19.66 5.64 -6.34
N SER A 57 20.41 6.38 -5.53
CA SER A 57 21.66 5.92 -4.93
C SER A 57 21.47 5.45 -3.49
N LEU A 58 20.29 5.69 -2.92
CA LEU A 58 19.96 5.35 -1.55
C LEU A 58 18.69 4.51 -1.48
N LEU A 59 18.72 3.40 -0.76
CA LEU A 59 17.55 2.58 -0.46
C LEU A 59 17.23 2.68 1.03
N VAL A 60 16.03 3.13 1.36
CA VAL A 60 15.52 3.30 2.72
C VAL A 60 14.40 2.32 3.00
N PHE A 61 14.59 1.45 3.98
CA PHE A 61 13.51 0.69 4.59
C PHE A 61 13.02 1.46 5.81
N SER A 62 11.74 1.82 5.83
CA SER A 62 11.14 2.59 6.92
C SER A 62 9.68 2.21 7.12
N GLY A 63 9.20 2.31 8.36
CA GLY A 63 7.76 2.37 8.67
C GLY A 63 7.22 3.81 8.62
N GLY A 64 5.99 3.99 9.10
CA GLY A 64 5.28 5.27 9.15
C GLY A 64 6.01 6.42 9.84
N THR A 65 5.65 6.73 11.09
CA THR A 65 6.03 7.98 11.76
C THR A 65 7.53 8.18 11.98
N ALA A 66 8.27 7.09 12.18
CA ALA A 66 9.71 7.10 12.50
C ALA A 66 10.57 7.88 11.49
N PHE A 67 10.30 7.76 10.18
CA PHE A 67 11.11 8.40 9.13
C PHE A 67 10.50 9.70 8.61
N ASN A 68 9.44 10.20 9.25
CA ASN A 68 8.74 11.40 8.80
C ASN A 68 9.55 12.68 9.03
N GLY A 69 10.32 12.79 10.11
CA GLY A 69 11.23 13.92 10.31
C GLY A 69 12.47 13.83 9.42
N VAL A 70 13.00 12.60 9.25
CA VAL A 70 14.23 12.37 8.47
C VAL A 70 14.04 12.63 6.98
N VAL A 71 12.88 12.31 6.41
CA VAL A 71 12.66 12.50 4.96
C VAL A 71 12.77 13.95 4.52
N GLU A 72 12.30 14.89 5.35
CA GLU A 72 12.24 16.31 4.98
C GLU A 72 13.66 16.89 4.94
N GLU A 73 14.52 16.46 5.88
CA GLU A 73 15.93 16.80 5.87
C GLU A 73 16.70 16.06 4.77
N LEU A 74 16.39 14.78 4.55
CA LEU A 74 17.04 13.97 3.51
C LEU A 74 16.77 14.54 2.12
N LYS A 75 15.54 15.02 1.86
CA LYS A 75 15.15 15.66 0.59
C LYS A 75 15.99 16.89 0.26
N LYS A 76 16.50 17.63 1.27
CA LYS A 76 17.43 18.76 1.09
C LYS A 76 18.83 18.33 0.66
N VAL A 77 19.24 17.11 1.03
CA VAL A 77 20.55 16.54 0.69
C VAL A 77 20.51 15.78 -0.62
N THR A 78 19.48 14.95 -0.82
CA THR A 78 19.28 14.19 -2.06
C THR A 78 17.84 13.74 -2.22
N THR A 79 17.35 13.77 -3.46
CA THR A 79 16.06 13.17 -3.86
C THR A 79 16.24 11.77 -4.46
N ARG A 80 17.48 11.28 -4.61
CA ARG A 80 17.80 10.01 -5.25
C ARG A 80 17.62 8.82 -4.29
N VAL A 81 16.40 8.67 -3.78
CA VAL A 81 16.06 7.74 -2.70
C VAL A 81 14.90 6.84 -3.10
N ALA A 82 15.10 5.53 -2.94
CA ALA A 82 14.04 4.55 -2.99
C ALA A 82 13.53 4.27 -1.57
N HIS A 83 12.29 4.64 -1.28
CA HIS A 83 11.61 4.41 -0.01
C HIS A 83 10.76 3.14 -0.09
N VAL A 84 11.13 2.11 0.66
CA VAL A 84 10.38 0.85 0.77
C VAL A 84 9.57 0.85 2.05
N LEU A 85 8.25 0.72 1.92
CA LEU A 85 7.28 0.93 3.00
C LEU A 85 6.39 -0.30 3.22
N PRO A 86 6.00 -0.59 4.46
CA PRO A 86 5.07 -1.66 4.76
C PRO A 86 3.65 -1.32 4.26
N VAL A 87 2.85 -2.36 4.06
CA VAL A 87 1.45 -2.27 3.56
C VAL A 87 0.49 -3.06 4.43
N SER A 88 0.84 -3.18 5.71
CA SER A 88 0.11 -3.94 6.72
C SER A 88 -0.29 -3.12 7.95
N ASP A 89 0.15 -1.87 8.08
CA ASP A 89 -0.21 -0.99 9.20
C ASP A 89 -1.59 -0.34 8.95
N ASP A 90 -2.62 -0.87 9.60
CA ASP A 90 -4.00 -0.45 9.43
C ASP A 90 -4.47 0.57 10.49
N GLY A 91 -3.61 1.43 11.02
CA GLY A 91 -4.02 2.52 11.93
C GLY A 91 -4.92 3.61 11.30
N GLY A 92 -5.79 4.21 12.12
CA GLY A 92 -6.59 5.40 11.77
C GLY A 92 -7.54 5.20 10.59
N SER A 93 -7.62 6.17 9.66
CA SER A 93 -8.52 6.06 8.50
C SER A 93 -8.13 4.94 7.54
N THR A 94 -6.93 4.38 7.65
CA THR A 94 -6.54 3.17 6.91
C THR A 94 -7.29 1.95 7.42
N ALA A 95 -7.51 1.83 8.74
CA ALA A 95 -8.29 0.75 9.37
C ALA A 95 -9.68 0.66 8.74
N GLU A 96 -10.31 1.83 8.63
CA GLU A 96 -11.67 1.97 8.16
C GLU A 96 -11.81 1.61 6.68
N ILE A 97 -10.86 2.04 5.85
CA ILE A 97 -10.79 1.65 4.44
C ILE A 97 -10.61 0.13 4.31
N VAL A 98 -9.68 -0.45 5.06
CA VAL A 98 -9.40 -1.89 5.00
C VAL A 98 -10.59 -2.70 5.52
N ARG A 99 -11.30 -2.21 6.53
CA ARG A 99 -12.51 -2.83 7.07
C ARG A 99 -13.62 -2.89 6.02
N VAL A 100 -13.96 -1.76 5.40
CA VAL A 100 -15.12 -1.67 4.49
C VAL A 100 -14.80 -2.15 3.07
N LEU A 101 -13.62 -1.79 2.54
CA LEU A 101 -13.25 -2.03 1.14
C LEU A 101 -12.20 -3.15 0.97
N GLY A 102 -11.52 -3.54 2.04
CA GLY A 102 -10.44 -4.52 1.99
C GLY A 102 -9.16 -4.00 1.33
N GLY A 103 -8.23 -4.93 1.12
CA GLY A 103 -6.94 -4.67 0.47
C GLY A 103 -5.83 -4.23 1.42
N PRO A 104 -4.65 -3.87 0.87
CA PRO A 104 -3.50 -3.50 1.67
C PRO A 104 -3.72 -2.16 2.38
N ALA A 105 -3.02 -1.97 3.49
CA ALA A 105 -2.94 -0.68 4.15
C ALA A 105 -2.19 0.34 3.27
N VAL A 106 -2.75 1.55 3.15
CA VAL A 106 -2.24 2.62 2.27
C VAL A 106 -1.57 3.78 3.03
N GLY A 107 -1.70 3.81 4.36
CA GLY A 107 -1.34 4.96 5.20
C GLY A 107 0.12 5.37 5.08
N ASP A 108 1.05 4.44 5.26
CA ASP A 108 2.50 4.72 5.23
C ASP A 108 2.97 5.19 3.86
N ILE A 109 2.49 4.55 2.80
CA ILE A 109 2.79 4.93 1.42
C ILE A 109 2.28 6.35 1.14
N ARG A 110 1.00 6.62 1.44
CA ARG A 110 0.42 7.96 1.28
C ARG A 110 1.20 9.00 2.08
N SER A 111 1.56 8.68 3.32
CA SER A 111 2.33 9.54 4.22
C SER A 111 3.72 9.88 3.66
N ARG A 112 4.39 8.93 3.00
CA ARG A 112 5.66 9.19 2.32
C ARG A 112 5.48 10.01 1.06
N CYS A 113 4.52 9.64 0.20
CA CYS A 113 4.25 10.37 -1.04
C CYS A 113 3.93 11.84 -0.76
N LEU A 114 3.13 12.10 0.26
CA LEU A 114 2.78 13.46 0.66
C LEU A 114 4.02 14.26 1.05
N ARG A 115 4.94 13.72 1.87
CA ARG A 115 6.15 14.43 2.29
C ARG A 115 7.16 14.65 1.16
N LEU A 116 7.17 13.76 0.18
CA LEU A 116 7.98 13.93 -1.00
C LEU A 116 7.36 14.91 -2.02
N SER A 117 6.14 15.40 -1.79
CA SER A 117 5.45 16.27 -2.75
C SER A 117 6.24 17.53 -3.05
N ASP A 118 6.02 18.08 -4.25
CA ASP A 118 6.52 19.42 -4.55
C ASP A 118 5.89 20.46 -3.61
N GLU A 119 6.67 21.50 -3.30
CA GLU A 119 6.28 22.65 -2.48
C GLU A 119 6.73 23.97 -3.13
N SER A 120 7.23 23.91 -4.37
CA SER A 120 7.83 25.06 -5.07
C SER A 120 6.81 26.03 -5.64
N THR A 121 5.58 25.57 -5.92
CA THR A 121 4.51 26.38 -6.51
C THR A 121 3.30 26.48 -5.60
N SER A 122 2.52 27.56 -5.76
CA SER A 122 1.26 27.73 -5.01
C SER A 122 0.27 26.59 -5.27
N GLU A 123 0.21 26.08 -6.50
CA GLU A 123 -0.65 24.94 -6.83
C GLU A 123 -0.19 23.66 -6.14
N ALA A 124 1.12 23.37 -6.13
CA ALA A 124 1.67 22.20 -5.45
C ALA A 124 1.36 22.24 -3.94
N LEU A 125 1.43 23.42 -3.31
CA LEU A 125 1.04 23.62 -1.91
C LEU A 125 -0.46 23.39 -1.69
N SER A 126 -1.33 23.88 -2.58
CA SER A 126 -2.78 23.62 -2.51
C SER A 126 -3.10 22.12 -2.65
N VAL A 127 -2.47 21.43 -3.61
CA VAL A 127 -2.64 19.97 -3.81
C VAL A 127 -2.13 19.19 -2.60
N ARG A 128 -0.98 19.56 -2.04
CA ARG A 128 -0.44 18.99 -0.80
C ARG A 128 -1.41 19.20 0.37
N THR A 129 -1.97 20.40 0.50
CA THR A 129 -2.95 20.72 1.56
C THR A 129 -4.20 19.86 1.43
N LEU A 130 -4.77 19.75 0.23
CA LEU A 130 -5.92 18.89 -0.05
C LEU A 130 -5.67 17.43 0.29
N LEU A 131 -4.57 16.84 -0.21
CA LEU A 131 -4.26 15.42 0.02
C LEU A 131 -3.75 15.14 1.45
N GLY A 132 -3.21 16.16 2.12
CA GLY A 132 -2.81 16.11 3.53
C GLY A 132 -3.95 16.29 4.52
N HIS A 133 -5.10 16.79 4.05
CA HIS A 133 -6.23 17.12 4.91
C HIS A 133 -6.80 15.91 5.66
N ARG A 134 -7.23 16.19 6.89
CA ARG A 134 -7.94 15.24 7.76
C ARG A 134 -9.28 15.84 8.16
N LEU A 135 -10.33 15.07 7.96
CA LEU A 135 -11.68 15.42 8.33
C LEU A 135 -11.82 15.59 9.86
N PRO A 136 -12.83 16.34 10.33
CA PRO A 136 -13.16 16.53 11.74
C PRO A 136 -13.31 15.22 12.52
N LEU A 137 -13.21 15.36 13.85
CA LEU A 137 -13.45 14.25 14.75
C LEU A 137 -14.95 13.94 14.90
N ASP A 138 -15.80 14.97 14.84
CA ASP A 138 -17.25 14.79 14.89
C ASP A 138 -17.74 14.04 13.64
N PRO A 139 -18.47 12.91 13.78
CA PRO A 139 -18.94 12.13 12.64
C PRO A 139 -19.86 12.89 11.68
N SER A 140 -20.69 13.80 12.19
CA SER A 140 -21.67 14.53 11.38
C SER A 140 -20.98 15.62 10.57
N GLU A 141 -20.07 16.37 11.20
CA GLU A 141 -19.22 17.36 10.53
C GLU A 141 -18.31 16.71 9.49
N ALA A 142 -17.64 15.60 9.85
CA ALA A 142 -16.77 14.87 8.94
C ALA A 142 -17.52 14.37 7.69
N LYS A 143 -18.75 13.87 7.88
CA LYS A 143 -19.59 13.46 6.76
C LYS A 143 -20.00 14.67 5.92
N LEU A 144 -20.46 15.77 6.52
CA LEU A 144 -20.84 16.97 5.78
C LEU A 144 -19.68 17.51 4.93
N GLU A 145 -18.50 17.65 5.53
CA GLU A 145 -17.31 18.16 4.85
C GLU A 145 -16.86 17.21 3.73
N TRP A 146 -16.90 15.89 3.94
CA TRP A 146 -16.62 14.92 2.87
C TRP A 146 -17.52 15.12 1.64
N TYR A 147 -18.82 15.34 1.85
CA TYR A 147 -19.76 15.55 0.74
C TYR A 147 -19.43 16.84 -0.02
N GLN A 148 -19.16 17.95 0.68
CA GLN A 148 -18.74 19.21 0.05
C GLN A 148 -17.45 19.05 -0.79
N ILE A 149 -16.49 18.25 -0.29
CA ILE A 149 -15.25 17.95 -1.02
C ILE A 149 -15.54 17.15 -2.30
N VAL A 150 -16.37 16.10 -2.20
CA VAL A 150 -16.74 15.24 -3.34
C VAL A 150 -17.57 16.00 -4.38
N GLU A 151 -18.47 16.89 -3.94
CA GLU A 151 -19.28 17.74 -4.81
C GLU A 151 -18.41 18.79 -5.53
N GLY A 152 -17.28 19.18 -4.93
CA GLY A 152 -16.33 20.14 -5.50
C GLY A 152 -16.52 21.57 -5.01
N GLU A 153 -17.29 21.75 -3.93
CA GLU A 153 -17.68 23.07 -3.39
C GLU A 153 -16.83 23.50 -2.20
N HIS A 154 -16.03 22.59 -1.63
CA HIS A 154 -15.20 22.88 -0.46
C HIS A 154 -13.98 23.76 -0.79
N ALA A 155 -13.62 24.67 0.13
CA ALA A 155 -12.50 25.61 -0.01
C ALA A 155 -11.12 24.93 -0.16
N LEU A 156 -10.99 23.64 0.16
CA LEU A 156 -9.75 22.88 -0.12
C LEU A 156 -9.40 22.80 -1.61
N TRP A 157 -10.35 23.08 -2.50
CA TRP A 157 -10.11 23.15 -3.93
C TRP A 157 -9.52 24.51 -4.38
N ASP A 158 -9.39 25.48 -3.48
CA ASP A 158 -8.84 26.80 -3.79
C ASP A 158 -7.35 26.70 -4.12
N GLY A 159 -6.96 27.31 -5.25
CA GLY A 159 -5.59 27.23 -5.79
C GLY A 159 -5.25 25.91 -6.50
N VAL A 160 -6.15 24.93 -6.54
CA VAL A 160 -6.01 23.71 -7.35
C VAL A 160 -6.59 23.96 -8.75
N SER A 161 -5.80 23.84 -9.81
CA SER A 161 -6.29 24.06 -11.18
C SER A 161 -7.35 23.04 -11.59
N GLN A 162 -8.11 23.39 -12.64
CA GLN A 162 -9.18 22.54 -13.17
C GLN A 162 -8.70 21.12 -13.54
N PRO A 163 -7.57 20.91 -14.27
CA PRO A 163 -7.09 19.56 -14.59
C PRO A 163 -6.78 18.72 -13.35
N TYR A 164 -6.16 19.34 -12.33
CA TYR A 164 -5.88 18.68 -11.05
C TYR A 164 -7.15 18.33 -10.30
N ARG A 165 -8.10 19.28 -10.23
CA ARG A 165 -9.40 19.11 -9.59
C ARG A 165 -10.17 17.95 -10.20
N GLU A 166 -10.30 17.91 -11.52
CA GLU A 166 -10.98 16.84 -12.24
C GLU A 166 -10.31 15.48 -12.01
N THR A 167 -8.98 15.44 -12.07
CA THR A 167 -8.21 14.21 -11.86
C THR A 167 -8.38 13.65 -10.44
N ILE A 168 -8.16 14.48 -9.41
CA ILE A 168 -8.23 14.03 -8.01
C ILE A 168 -9.66 13.65 -7.66
N ARG A 169 -10.63 14.51 -8.01
CA ARG A 169 -12.03 14.31 -7.66
C ARG A 169 -12.63 13.07 -8.32
N ALA A 170 -12.21 12.70 -9.53
CA ALA A 170 -12.66 11.47 -10.17
C ALA A 170 -12.42 10.22 -9.29
N PHE A 171 -11.26 10.13 -8.64
CA PHE A 171 -10.94 9.02 -7.74
C PHE A 171 -11.59 9.13 -6.37
N LEU A 172 -11.84 10.35 -5.87
CA LEU A 172 -12.63 10.56 -4.65
C LEU A 172 -14.10 10.14 -4.85
N VAL A 173 -14.70 10.50 -5.98
CA VAL A 173 -16.04 10.05 -6.38
C VAL A 173 -16.07 8.54 -6.56
N TYR A 174 -15.06 7.96 -7.20
CA TYR A 174 -14.97 6.51 -7.35
C TYR A 174 -14.90 5.80 -5.99
N PHE A 175 -14.07 6.29 -5.08
CA PHE A 175 -14.01 5.80 -3.71
C PHE A 175 -15.37 5.90 -3.01
N HIS A 176 -16.07 7.03 -3.15
CA HIS A 176 -17.41 7.23 -2.59
C HIS A 176 -18.42 6.21 -3.14
N ASN A 177 -18.39 5.94 -4.44
CA ASN A 177 -19.28 4.94 -5.04
C ASN A 177 -18.98 3.53 -4.53
N GLU A 178 -17.72 3.19 -4.31
CA GLU A 178 -17.33 1.88 -3.81
C GLU A 178 -17.77 1.66 -2.35
N ILE A 179 -17.72 2.69 -1.49
CA ILE A 179 -18.27 2.56 -0.12
C ILE A 179 -19.79 2.40 -0.15
N LEU A 180 -20.52 3.09 -1.03
CA LEU A 180 -21.98 3.00 -1.12
C LEU A 180 -22.45 1.63 -1.63
N ARG A 181 -21.63 0.94 -2.42
CA ARG A 181 -21.91 -0.42 -2.91
C ARG A 181 -21.75 -1.49 -1.82
N ARG A 182 -21.11 -1.17 -0.68
CA ARG A 182 -20.98 -2.09 0.44
C ARG A 182 -22.21 -1.96 1.34
N SER A 183 -23.13 -2.93 1.23
CA SER A 183 -24.44 -2.90 1.89
C SER A 183 -24.42 -3.28 3.37
N ALA A 184 -23.32 -3.85 3.87
CA ALA A 184 -23.27 -4.44 5.21
C ALA A 184 -22.75 -3.48 6.29
N GLU A 185 -21.92 -2.50 5.94
CA GLU A 185 -21.18 -1.70 6.91
C GLU A 185 -21.15 -0.23 6.50
N MET A 186 -21.60 0.66 7.38
CA MET A 186 -21.49 2.11 7.15
C MET A 186 -20.03 2.55 7.27
N PHE A 187 -19.61 3.43 6.37
CA PHE A 187 -18.27 4.02 6.38
C PHE A 187 -18.21 5.21 7.36
N CYS A 188 -17.20 5.22 8.23
CA CYS A 188 -16.93 6.26 9.21
C CYS A 188 -15.91 7.27 8.66
N PHE A 189 -16.30 8.54 8.51
CA PHE A 189 -15.43 9.59 7.98
C PHE A 189 -14.59 10.30 9.05
N THR A 190 -14.83 10.04 10.34
CA THR A 190 -14.13 10.66 11.46
C THR A 190 -12.61 10.57 11.32
N ASN A 191 -11.92 11.72 11.41
CA ASN A 191 -10.47 11.82 11.23
C ASN A 191 -9.95 11.22 9.91
N GLY A 192 -10.83 11.13 8.92
CA GLY A 192 -10.58 10.55 7.61
C GLY A 192 -9.56 11.37 6.84
N SER A 193 -8.54 10.73 6.27
CA SER A 193 -7.60 11.46 5.41
C SER A 193 -8.04 11.44 3.95
N ILE A 194 -8.15 12.63 3.35
CA ILE A 194 -8.50 12.80 1.94
C ILE A 194 -7.49 12.11 1.04
N GLY A 195 -6.19 12.22 1.32
CA GLY A 195 -5.16 11.49 0.58
C GLY A 195 -5.31 9.97 0.67
N ASN A 196 -5.76 9.42 1.81
CA ASN A 196 -6.04 7.99 1.91
C ASN A 196 -7.24 7.59 1.04
N PHE A 197 -8.30 8.41 1.00
CA PHE A 197 -9.48 8.14 0.19
C PHE A 197 -9.18 8.22 -1.32
N PHE A 198 -8.42 9.24 -1.74
CA PHE A 198 -7.90 9.36 -3.10
C PHE A 198 -7.05 8.14 -3.49
N PHE A 199 -6.11 7.76 -2.63
CA PHE A 199 -5.23 6.60 -2.87
C PHE A 199 -6.05 5.31 -2.98
N ALA A 200 -6.98 5.09 -2.06
CA ALA A 200 -7.84 3.91 -2.06
C ALA A 200 -8.73 3.86 -3.32
N GLY A 201 -9.33 4.98 -3.71
CA GLY A 201 -10.10 5.11 -4.95
C GLY A 201 -9.27 4.72 -6.18
N ALA A 202 -8.06 5.27 -6.30
CA ALA A 202 -7.14 4.94 -7.38
C ALA A 202 -6.75 3.45 -7.40
N ARG A 203 -6.41 2.89 -6.24
CA ARG A 203 -6.05 1.47 -6.11
C ARG A 203 -7.17 0.54 -6.55
N ILE A 204 -8.41 0.82 -6.12
CA ILE A 204 -9.56 -0.01 -6.46
C ILE A 204 -9.89 0.14 -7.96
N PHE A 205 -9.82 1.36 -8.49
CA PHE A 205 -10.03 1.61 -9.91
C PHE A 205 -9.03 0.85 -10.78
N PHE A 206 -7.73 0.94 -10.47
CA PHE A 206 -6.70 0.26 -11.26
C PHE A 206 -6.55 -1.23 -10.96
N GLN A 207 -7.11 -1.72 -9.85
CA GLN A 207 -6.80 -3.05 -9.30
C GLN A 207 -5.29 -3.29 -9.21
N SER A 208 -4.54 -2.25 -8.82
CA SER A 208 -3.08 -2.28 -8.77
C SER A 208 -2.57 -1.25 -7.77
N LEU A 209 -1.86 -1.74 -6.74
CA LEU A 209 -1.18 -0.89 -5.78
C LEU A 209 -0.10 -0.03 -6.45
N ASP A 210 0.72 -0.63 -7.33
CA ASP A 210 1.82 0.08 -8.00
C ASP A 210 1.31 1.21 -8.91
N ALA A 211 0.19 1.00 -9.61
CA ALA A 211 -0.42 2.03 -10.45
C ALA A 211 -1.00 3.19 -9.61
N ALA A 212 -1.59 2.89 -8.45
CA ALA A 212 -2.08 3.91 -7.54
C ALA A 212 -0.94 4.75 -6.95
N ILE A 213 0.19 4.11 -6.60
CA ILE A 213 1.41 4.81 -6.17
C ILE A 213 1.91 5.73 -7.28
N PHE A 214 1.97 5.23 -8.51
CA PHE A 214 2.41 6.02 -9.66
C PHE A 214 1.52 7.24 -9.86
N LEU A 215 0.19 7.07 -9.86
CA LEU A 215 -0.75 8.19 -9.97
C LEU A 215 -0.54 9.22 -8.85
N PHE A 216 -0.48 8.76 -7.60
CA PHE A 216 -0.25 9.66 -6.46
C PHE A 216 1.06 10.42 -6.62
N SER A 217 2.12 9.75 -7.06
CA SER A 217 3.43 10.37 -7.28
C SER A 217 3.39 11.46 -8.36
N ARG A 218 2.61 11.26 -9.43
CA ARG A 218 2.43 12.27 -10.48
C ARG A 218 1.59 13.46 -10.00
N VAL A 219 0.49 13.20 -9.30
CA VAL A 219 -0.36 14.26 -8.73
C VAL A 219 0.43 15.08 -7.72
N SER A 220 1.15 14.45 -6.80
CA SER A 220 1.96 15.16 -5.80
C SER A 220 3.29 15.72 -6.34
N GLN A 221 3.58 15.56 -7.64
CA GLN A 221 4.84 15.98 -8.27
C GLN A 221 6.09 15.54 -7.48
N ILE A 222 6.11 14.27 -7.07
CA ILE A 222 7.29 13.69 -6.39
C ILE A 222 8.50 13.77 -7.35
N PRO A 223 9.71 14.15 -6.85
CA PRO A 223 10.93 14.18 -7.65
C PRO A 223 11.13 12.90 -8.46
N ALA A 224 11.55 13.03 -9.72
CA ALA A 224 11.66 11.89 -10.63
C ALA A 224 12.68 10.83 -10.15
N GLU A 225 13.66 11.25 -9.36
CA GLU A 225 14.70 10.40 -8.79
C GLU A 225 14.27 9.66 -7.52
N SER A 226 13.13 10.06 -6.94
CA SER A 226 12.55 9.44 -5.74
C SER A 226 11.59 8.32 -6.13
N LEU A 227 11.76 7.15 -5.54
CA LEU A 227 10.85 6.03 -5.71
C LEU A 227 10.13 5.73 -4.39
N VAL A 228 8.82 5.53 -4.45
CA VAL A 228 8.03 5.00 -3.32
C VAL A 228 7.57 3.61 -3.70
N LEU A 229 7.95 2.61 -2.91
CA LEU A 229 7.75 1.20 -3.22
C LEU A 229 7.06 0.49 -2.07
N PRO A 230 6.01 -0.31 -2.34
CA PRO A 230 5.48 -1.20 -1.32
C PRO A 230 6.48 -2.34 -1.10
N VAL A 231 6.64 -2.78 0.15
CA VAL A 231 7.43 -3.97 0.45
C VAL A 231 6.90 -5.20 -0.32
N ILE A 232 5.57 -5.25 -0.51
CA ILE A 232 4.86 -6.32 -1.22
C ILE A 232 3.77 -5.71 -2.09
N SER A 233 3.86 -5.90 -3.40
CA SER A 233 2.81 -5.52 -4.34
C SER A 233 1.67 -6.55 -4.31
N THR A 234 0.54 -6.16 -3.71
CA THR A 234 -0.65 -6.99 -3.51
C THR A 234 -1.90 -6.12 -3.53
N ASN A 235 -3.04 -6.67 -3.94
CA ASN A 235 -4.35 -6.05 -3.73
C ASN A 235 -5.10 -6.63 -2.52
N ASP A 236 -4.53 -7.68 -1.92
CA ASP A 236 -5.10 -8.36 -0.76
C ASP A 236 -4.70 -7.70 0.55
N ARG A 237 -5.54 -7.85 1.57
CA ARG A 237 -5.21 -7.45 2.95
C ARG A 237 -4.01 -8.26 3.44
N LEU A 238 -3.10 -7.58 4.13
CA LEU A 238 -2.01 -8.21 4.87
C LEU A 238 -2.27 -8.07 6.37
N THR A 239 -2.04 -9.15 7.10
CA THR A 239 -2.10 -9.17 8.56
C THR A 239 -0.71 -9.51 9.10
N LEU A 240 -0.28 -8.75 10.11
CA LEU A 240 0.91 -9.07 10.87
C LEU A 240 0.51 -9.94 12.06
N GLY A 241 1.20 -11.07 12.24
CA GLY A 241 1.05 -11.93 13.40
C GLY A 241 2.39 -12.04 14.14
N CYS A 242 2.33 -12.08 15.46
CA CYS A 242 3.46 -12.39 16.32
C CYS A 242 3.02 -13.50 17.28
N GLU A 243 3.83 -14.55 17.43
CA GLU A 243 3.59 -15.60 18.40
C GLU A 243 4.54 -15.39 19.58
N LEU A 244 3.99 -15.18 20.77
CA LEU A 244 4.77 -14.99 22.00
C LEU A 244 5.05 -16.35 22.63
N TRP A 245 6.31 -16.80 22.59
CA TRP A 245 6.74 -18.01 23.29
C TRP A 245 7.28 -17.65 24.68
N VAL A 246 6.67 -18.21 25.73
CA VAL A 246 7.23 -18.16 27.09
C VAL A 246 8.43 -19.11 27.16
N MET A 247 9.61 -18.57 27.45
CA MET A 247 10.89 -19.28 27.35
C MET A 247 10.95 -20.55 28.23
N SER A 248 11.23 -21.68 27.58
CA SER A 248 12.03 -22.80 28.10
C SER A 248 13.44 -22.70 27.45
N PRO A 249 14.53 -23.26 28.03
CA PRO A 249 15.94 -22.85 27.82
C PRO A 249 16.55 -23.02 26.41
N SER A 250 15.75 -23.24 25.37
CA SER A 250 16.19 -23.40 23.99
C SER A 250 15.70 -22.22 23.16
N ASN A 251 16.53 -21.18 23.06
CA ASN A 251 16.17 -19.88 22.48
C ASN A 251 15.77 -19.94 20.99
N PHE A 252 14.49 -19.75 20.70
CA PHE A 252 14.00 -19.49 19.34
C PHE A 252 12.87 -18.45 19.36
N LEU A 253 12.90 -17.55 18.38
CA LEU A 253 11.79 -16.67 18.03
C LEU A 253 11.20 -17.16 16.71
N VAL A 254 9.88 -17.28 16.62
CA VAL A 254 9.19 -17.69 15.40
C VAL A 254 8.12 -16.67 15.09
N ALA A 255 7.99 -16.30 13.82
CA ALA A 255 6.92 -15.42 13.38
C ALA A 255 6.32 -15.87 12.05
N GLN A 256 5.03 -15.59 11.88
CA GLN A 256 4.23 -16.10 10.77
C GLN A 256 3.92 -14.97 9.79
N TYR A 257 4.27 -15.18 8.51
CA TYR A 257 3.87 -14.31 7.41
C TYR A 257 3.18 -15.14 6.32
N LYS A 258 1.91 -14.83 5.99
CA LYS A 258 1.12 -15.54 4.96
C LYS A 258 1.21 -17.08 5.02
N ASN A 259 0.97 -17.69 6.17
CA ASN A 259 1.06 -19.16 6.35
C ASN A 259 2.45 -19.77 6.12
N GLN A 260 3.52 -18.96 6.13
CA GLN A 260 4.90 -19.43 6.18
C GLN A 260 5.53 -19.09 7.53
N TRP A 261 6.19 -20.10 8.12
CA TRP A 261 6.91 -20.01 9.39
C TRP A 261 8.35 -19.57 9.13
N LEU A 262 8.78 -18.48 9.78
CA LEU A 262 10.17 -18.05 9.81
C LEU A 262 10.74 -18.31 11.20
N HIS A 263 11.76 -19.16 11.28
CA HIS A 263 12.44 -19.52 12.53
C HIS A 263 13.72 -18.71 12.71
N PHE A 264 13.89 -18.09 13.88
CA PHE A 264 15.07 -17.32 14.26
C PHE A 264 15.70 -17.92 15.52
N ARG A 265 17.02 -18.09 15.52
CA ARG A 265 17.79 -18.54 16.68
C ARG A 265 18.55 -17.35 17.23
N THR A 266 18.28 -16.96 18.47
CA THR A 266 18.98 -15.85 19.14
C THR A 266 19.76 -16.37 20.35
N ALA A 267 21.04 -16.05 20.42
CA ALA A 267 21.87 -16.28 21.60
C ALA A 267 22.10 -14.94 22.27
N LEU A 268 21.25 -14.54 23.23
CA LEU A 268 21.52 -13.42 24.12
C LEU A 268 20.89 -13.73 25.49
N SER A 269 21.77 -13.90 26.46
CA SER A 269 21.49 -14.02 27.89
C SER A 269 21.09 -12.66 28.48
N ASP A 270 20.02 -12.67 29.26
CA ASP A 270 19.59 -11.68 30.26
C ASP A 270 19.35 -10.23 29.80
N MET A 271 18.07 -9.81 29.81
CA MET A 271 17.53 -8.58 30.44
C MET A 271 16.04 -8.37 30.07
N PRO A 272 15.21 -7.73 30.93
CA PRO A 272 13.74 -7.75 30.80
C PRO A 272 13.20 -6.59 29.93
N LEU A 273 12.77 -6.90 28.69
CA LEU A 273 11.94 -6.05 27.81
C LEU A 273 11.37 -6.88 26.64
N CYS A 274 10.69 -8.00 26.96
CA CYS A 274 10.42 -9.08 25.99
C CYS A 274 9.39 -8.79 24.88
N CYS A 275 8.48 -7.82 25.01
CA CYS A 275 7.52 -7.54 23.92
C CYS A 275 8.06 -6.54 22.89
N PHE A 276 8.88 -5.59 23.32
CA PHE A 276 9.41 -4.52 22.48
C PHE A 276 10.54 -5.03 21.57
N HIS A 277 11.44 -5.86 22.13
CA HIS A 277 12.55 -6.47 21.38
C HIS A 277 12.11 -7.47 20.31
N VAL A 278 10.98 -8.14 20.50
CA VAL A 278 10.47 -9.11 19.50
C VAL A 278 9.92 -8.41 18.26
N PHE A 279 9.26 -7.26 18.43
CA PHE A 279 8.79 -6.44 17.32
C PHE A 279 9.94 -5.80 16.53
N ILE A 280 10.98 -5.31 17.23
CA ILE A 280 12.26 -4.84 16.68
C ILE A 280 12.84 -5.89 15.73
N TYR A 281 13.06 -7.10 16.24
CA TYR A 281 13.68 -8.19 15.50
C TYR A 281 12.82 -8.71 14.35
N PHE A 282 11.49 -8.60 14.43
CA PHE A 282 10.58 -9.02 13.35
C PHE A 282 10.55 -8.02 12.19
N ALA A 283 10.50 -6.71 12.47
CA ALA A 283 10.63 -5.68 11.44
C ALA A 283 12.01 -5.73 10.77
N ILE A 284 13.07 -5.87 11.58
CA ILE A 284 14.45 -6.06 11.10
C ILE A 284 14.59 -7.37 10.33
N SER A 285 13.93 -8.47 10.71
CA SER A 285 14.03 -9.75 10.00
C SER A 285 13.21 -9.81 8.72
N MET A 286 12.03 -9.17 8.66
CA MET A 286 11.29 -8.96 7.42
C MET A 286 12.15 -8.17 6.43
N ILE A 287 12.82 -7.12 6.91
CA ILE A 287 13.83 -6.39 6.15
C ILE A 287 14.95 -7.37 5.75
N ILE A 288 15.67 -8.03 6.65
CA ILE A 288 16.77 -8.96 6.33
C ILE A 288 16.39 -10.15 5.42
N LEU A 289 15.13 -10.60 5.35
CA LEU A 289 14.68 -11.70 4.47
C LEU A 289 14.06 -11.26 3.14
N LEU A 290 13.27 -10.16 3.12
CA LEU A 290 12.76 -9.60 1.87
C LEU A 290 13.83 -8.78 1.16
N VAL A 291 14.71 -8.11 1.89
CA VAL A 291 15.81 -7.31 1.35
C VAL A 291 16.65 -8.15 0.39
N PRO A 292 17.18 -9.35 0.68
CA PRO A 292 17.92 -10.15 -0.30
C PRO A 292 17.14 -10.52 -1.57
N LEU A 293 15.82 -10.77 -1.48
CA LEU A 293 14.97 -11.06 -2.64
C LEU A 293 14.67 -9.81 -3.47
N LEU A 294 14.44 -8.66 -2.81
CA LEU A 294 14.26 -7.35 -3.43
C LEU A 294 15.59 -6.83 -4.00
N LEU A 295 16.69 -7.05 -3.29
CA LEU A 295 18.08 -6.76 -3.66
C LEU A 295 18.47 -7.58 -4.88
N ARG A 296 18.16 -8.87 -4.98
CA ARG A 296 18.41 -9.63 -6.23
C ARG A 296 17.66 -9.06 -7.43
N LYS A 297 16.55 -8.35 -7.19
CA LYS A 297 15.75 -7.69 -8.21
C LYS A 297 16.24 -6.27 -8.54
N LEU A 298 16.77 -5.54 -7.54
CA LEU A 298 17.19 -4.13 -7.64
C LEU A 298 18.71 -3.94 -7.87
N SER A 299 19.57 -4.73 -7.20
CA SER A 299 21.05 -4.69 -7.36
C SER A 299 21.53 -5.12 -8.73
N ARG A 300 20.70 -5.79 -9.53
CA ARG A 300 21.02 -6.14 -10.91
C ARG A 300 21.02 -4.92 -11.84
N TYR A 301 20.57 -3.76 -11.34
CA TYR A 301 20.37 -2.54 -12.13
C TYR A 301 21.08 -1.29 -11.54
N TYR A 302 21.44 -1.27 -10.24
CA TYR A 302 21.90 -0.04 -9.57
C TYR A 302 22.97 -0.29 -8.49
N GLU A 303 24.00 0.58 -8.40
CA GLU A 303 24.85 0.72 -7.20
C GLU A 303 24.10 1.51 -6.12
N LEU A 304 23.64 0.83 -5.07
CA LEU A 304 22.81 1.40 -4.00
C LEU A 304 23.54 1.40 -2.66
N THR A 305 23.48 2.52 -1.94
CA THR A 305 23.82 2.63 -0.51
C THR A 305 22.57 2.36 0.32
N PHE A 306 22.69 1.59 1.41
CA PHE A 306 21.54 1.13 2.19
C PHE A 306 21.44 1.88 3.52
N ILE A 307 20.24 2.36 3.85
CA ILE A 307 19.90 2.83 5.19
C ILE A 307 18.65 2.07 5.65
N ILE A 308 18.77 1.34 6.74
CA ILE A 308 17.63 0.73 7.43
C ILE A 308 17.30 1.64 8.60
N VAL A 309 16.17 2.35 8.53
CA VAL A 309 15.67 3.12 9.67
C VAL A 309 14.50 2.37 10.29
N THR A 310 14.81 1.64 11.34
CA THR A 310 13.83 1.06 12.25
C THR A 310 13.77 1.94 13.48
N CYS A 311 12.67 2.63 13.71
CA CYS A 311 12.42 3.31 14.98
C CYS A 311 11.03 2.94 15.49
N PHE A 312 10.96 2.78 16.80
CA PHE A 312 9.83 2.32 17.60
C PHE A 312 8.84 3.43 17.88
#